data_AF-A0A7D5EV18-F1
#
_entry.id   AF-A0A7D5EV18-F1
#
_cell.length_a   1.000
_cell.length_b   1.000
_cell.length_c   1.000
_cell.angle_alpha   90.00
_cell.angle_beta   90.00
_cell.angle_gamma   90.00
#
_symmetry.space_group_name_H-M   'P 1'
#
loop_
_entity.id
_entity.type
_entity.pdbx_description
1 polymer ?
#
loop_
_entity_poly.entity_id
_entity_poly.type
_entity_poly.pdbx_seq_one_letter_code
_entity_poly.pdbx_strand_id
1 'polypeptide(L)' 'MRLGTRWESGDEAPAAVPATLREQIRQVDRIIDTDPRPKWTLTWLEGRPVAELETGVVVSLDAEGRAVVGQIDDDTF' A
#
# COMPACT_ATOMS: atom_id res chain seq x y z
N MET A 1 -10.43 -3.30 -18.02
CA MET A 1 -9.31 -2.92 -17.14
C MET A 1 -9.91 -2.57 -15.78
N ARG A 2 -9.68 -3.38 -14.75
CA ARG A 2 -10.27 -3.13 -13.41
C ARG A 2 -9.33 -2.18 -12.68
N LEU A 3 -9.71 -0.91 -12.65
CA LEU A 3 -8.99 0.17 -11.99
C LEU A 3 -8.75 -0.22 -10.51
N GLY A 4 -7.50 -0.19 -10.06
CA GLY A 4 -7.14 -0.43 -8.66
C GLY A 4 -7.88 0.54 -7.74
N THR A 5 -8.16 0.13 -6.50
CA THR A 5 -8.78 1.04 -5.53
C THR A 5 -7.72 2.03 -5.03
N ARG A 6 -7.98 3.34 -5.14
CA ARG A 6 -7.01 4.38 -4.76
C ARG A 6 -7.57 5.28 -3.66
N TRP A 7 -6.74 5.65 -2.69
CA TRP A 7 -7.11 6.57 -1.59
C TRP A 7 -5.89 7.39 -1.14
N GLU A 8 -6.12 8.49 -0.42
CA GLU A 8 -5.05 9.34 0.10
C GLU A 8 -4.41 8.74 1.36
N SER A 9 -3.09 8.87 1.52
CA SER A 9 -2.41 8.42 2.75
C SER A 9 -2.96 9.16 3.98
N GLY A 10 -3.13 8.44 5.08
CA GLY A 10 -3.73 8.95 6.32
C GLY A 10 -5.26 8.96 6.35
N ASP A 11 -5.94 8.72 5.22
CA ASP A 11 -7.39 8.51 5.20
C ASP A 11 -7.76 7.06 5.59
N GLU A 12 -9.05 6.81 5.84
CA GLU A 12 -9.52 5.45 6.12
C GLU A 12 -9.35 4.54 4.88
N ALA A 13 -8.56 3.48 5.05
CA ALA A 13 -8.34 2.48 4.01
C ALA A 13 -9.67 1.83 3.58
N PRO A 14 -9.97 1.73 2.27
CA PRO A 14 -11.21 1.15 1.76
C PRO A 14 -11.47 -0.26 2.27
N ALA A 15 -12.74 -0.67 2.34
CA ALA A 15 -13.13 -2.01 2.80
C ALA A 15 -12.47 -3.16 2.01
N ALA A 16 -12.08 -2.92 0.76
CA ALA A 16 -11.36 -3.87 -0.09
C ALA A 16 -9.94 -4.19 0.41
N VAL A 17 -9.32 -3.32 1.22
CA VAL A 17 -8.00 -3.56 1.82
C VAL A 17 -8.17 -4.55 2.98
N PRO A 18 -7.45 -5.69 3.01
CA PRO A 18 -7.54 -6.64 4.12
C PRO A 18 -7.02 -6.07 5.44
N ALA A 19 -7.59 -6.51 6.57
CA ALA A 19 -7.25 -6.00 7.89
C ALA A 19 -5.74 -6.08 8.21
N THR A 20 -5.09 -7.18 7.82
CA THR A 20 -3.64 -7.40 7.99
C THR A 20 -2.80 -6.30 7.31
N LEU A 21 -3.22 -5.82 6.14
CA LEU A 21 -2.54 -4.72 5.44
C LEU A 21 -2.86 -3.37 6.10
N ARG A 22 -4.11 -3.14 6.54
CA ARG A 22 -4.53 -1.87 7.14
C ARG A 22 -3.71 -1.48 8.36
N GLU A 23 -3.25 -2.46 9.14
CA GLU A 23 -2.39 -2.20 10.29
C GLU A 23 -1.05 -1.63 9.85
N GLN A 24 -0.40 -2.25 8.86
CA GLN A 24 0.89 -1.80 8.32
C GLN A 24 0.79 -0.48 7.56
N ILE A 25 -0.25 -0.30 6.74
CA ILE A 25 -0.55 0.95 6.04
C ILE A 25 -0.67 2.11 7.03
N ARG A 26 -1.37 1.91 8.16
CA ARG A 26 -1.44 2.91 9.23
C ARG A 26 -0.11 3.18 9.95
N GLN A 27 0.86 2.26 9.89
CA GLN A 27 2.20 2.55 10.41
C GLN A 27 2.98 3.43 9.44
N VAL A 28 2.89 3.13 8.14
CA VAL A 28 3.49 3.95 7.08
C VAL A 28 2.86 5.35 7.05
N ASP A 29 1.54 5.45 7.13
CA ASP A 29 0.84 6.74 7.14
C ASP A 29 1.30 7.67 8.28
N ARG A 30 1.73 7.13 9.42
CA ARG A 30 2.21 7.91 10.57
C ARG A 30 3.57 8.57 10.37
N ILE A 31 4.34 8.12 9.39
CA ILE A 31 5.68 8.66 9.09
C ILE A 31 5.69 9.58 7.86
N ILE A 32 4.54 9.73 7.19
CA ILE A 32 4.38 10.62 6.04
C ILE A 32 4.14 12.04 6.55
N ASP A 33 5.07 12.94 6.26
CA ASP A 33 5.01 14.36 6.64
C ASP A 33 5.22 15.26 5.41
N THR A 34 4.48 14.97 4.33
CA THR A 34 4.57 15.71 3.06
C THR A 34 3.20 16.20 2.60
N ASP A 35 3.20 17.37 1.95
CA ASP A 35 2.01 17.97 1.33
C ASP A 35 2.32 18.30 -0.15
N PRO A 36 1.53 17.80 -1.13
CA PRO A 36 0.35 16.96 -0.93
C PRO A 36 0.69 15.54 -0.44
N ARG A 37 -0.25 14.95 0.31
CA ARG A 37 -0.14 13.55 0.79
C ARG A 37 -0.13 12.58 -0.41
N PRO A 38 0.83 11.63 -0.49
CA PRO A 38 0.85 10.61 -1.54
C PRO A 38 -0.35 9.67 -1.42
N LYS A 39 -0.75 9.05 -2.52
CA LYS A 39 -1.91 8.15 -2.56
C LYS A 39 -1.49 6.69 -2.57
N TRP A 40 -2.28 5.88 -1.89
CA TRP A 40 -2.20 4.43 -1.96
C TRP A 40 -3.01 3.90 -3.14
N THR A 41 -2.52 2.86 -3.79
CA THR A 41 -3.21 2.09 -4.82
C THR A 41 -3.21 0.62 -4.44
N LEU A 42 -4.40 0.04 -4.25
CA LEU A 42 -4.58 -1.40 -4.06
C LEU A 42 -4.71 -2.10 -5.41
N THR A 43 -3.83 -3.06 -5.63
CA THR A 43 -3.88 -4.02 -6.73
C THR A 43 -3.97 -5.45 -6.20
N TRP A 44 -4.43 -6.36 -7.06
CA TRP A 44 -4.50 -7.78 -6.77
C TRP A 44 -3.63 -8.52 -7.76
N LEU A 45 -2.50 -9.03 -7.31
CA LEU A 45 -1.52 -9.77 -8.11
C LEU A 45 -1.61 -11.25 -7.75
N GLU A 46 -1.98 -12.10 -8.72
CA GLU A 46 -2.16 -13.55 -8.49
C GLU A 46 -3.10 -13.87 -7.31
N GLY A 47 -4.12 -13.03 -7.10
CA GLY A 47 -5.07 -13.14 -5.99
C GLY A 47 -4.56 -12.62 -4.64
N ARG A 48 -3.37 -12.03 -4.59
CA ARG A 48 -2.77 -11.43 -3.39
C ARG A 48 -2.93 -9.91 -3.40
N PRO A 49 -3.29 -9.30 -2.26
CA PRO A 49 -3.42 -7.85 -2.15
C PRO A 49 -2.03 -7.20 -2.10
N VAL A 50 -1.83 -6.15 -2.88
CA VAL A 50 -0.63 -5.32 -2.87
C VAL A 50 -1.06 -3.85 -2.83
N ALA A 51 -0.73 -3.15 -1.75
CA ALA A 51 -0.96 -1.72 -1.61
C ALA A 51 0.35 -0.98 -1.88
N GLU A 52 0.37 -0.15 -2.91
CA GLU A 52 1.52 0.66 -3.30
C GLU A 52 1.24 2.13 -3.02
N LEU A 53 2.18 2.81 -2.38
CA LEU A 53 2.17 4.24 -2.17
C LEU A 53 2.91 4.91 -3.33
N GLU A 54 2.47 6.10 -3.76
CA GLU A 54 3.12 6.87 -4.83
C GLU A 54 4.62 7.14 -4.62
N THR A 55 5.12 7.01 -3.38
CA THR A 55 6.54 7.18 -3.05
C THR A 55 7.37 5.89 -3.26
N GLY A 56 6.77 4.81 -3.78
CA GLY A 56 7.41 3.51 -3.98
C GLY A 56 7.24 2.52 -2.83
N VAL A 57 6.61 2.91 -1.71
CA VAL A 57 6.41 2.01 -0.55
C VAL A 57 5.36 0.97 -0.91
N VAL A 58 5.64 -0.30 -0.65
CA VAL A 58 4.72 -1.41 -0.91
C VAL A 58 4.40 -2.15 0.37
N VAL A 59 3.10 -2.38 0.61
CA VAL A 59 2.60 -3.26 1.67
C VAL A 59 1.90 -4.45 1.02
N SER A 60 2.39 -5.65 1.30
CA SER A 60 1.87 -6.90 0.72
C SER A 60 1.85 -8.03 1.74
N LEU A 61 1.39 -9.22 1.34
CA LEU A 61 1.46 -10.42 2.17
C LEU A 61 2.61 -11.34 1.73
N ASP A 62 3.39 -11.84 2.69
CA ASP A 62 4.35 -12.91 2.46
C ASP A 62 3.68 -14.26 2.19
N ALA A 63 4.48 -15.31 1.99
CA ALA A 63 3.98 -16.66 1.74
C ALA A 63 3.21 -17.26 2.93
N GLU A 64 3.43 -16.74 4.14
CA GLU A 64 2.77 -17.15 5.38
C GLU A 64 1.55 -16.28 5.71
N GLY A 65 1.20 -15.32 4.84
CA GLY A 65 0.07 -14.41 5.03
C GLY A 65 0.32 -13.28 6.02
N ARG A 66 1.58 -13.00 6.37
CA ARG A 66 1.96 -11.86 7.22
C ARG A 66 2.16 -10.62 6.36
N ALA A 67 1.72 -9.47 6.86
CA ALA A 67 1.97 -8.21 6.16
C ALA A 67 3.45 -7.82 6.27
N VAL A 68 4.04 -7.51 5.11
CA VAL A 68 5.42 -7.04 4.97
C VAL A 68 5.42 -5.69 4.27
N VAL A 69 6.38 -4.84 4.64
CA VAL A 69 6.61 -3.53 4.01
C VAL A 69 7.92 -3.60 3.24
N GLY A 70 7.87 -3.20 1.97
CA GLY A 70 9.03 -3.07 1.09
C GLY A 70 9.07 -1.70 0.43
N GLN A 71 10.14 -1.46 -0.32
CA GLN A 71 10.31 -0.28 -1.17
C GLN A 71 10.60 -0.79 -2.58
N ILE A 72 9.90 -0.26 -3.58
CA ILE A 72 10.34 -0.38 -4.97
C ILE A 72 11.38 0.72 -5.16
N ASP A 73 12.65 0.34 -5.22
CA ASP A 73 13.70 1.27 -5.66
C ASP A 73 13.49 1.54 -7.15
N ASP A 74 13.30 2.82 -7.50
CA ASP A 74 13.28 3.32 -8.89
C ASP A 74 14.69 3.32 -9.52
N ASP A 75 15.67 2.62 -8.93
CA ASP A 75 17.06 2.59 -9.40
C ASP A 75 17.30 1.51 -10.49
N THR A 76 16.38 1.40 -11.44
CA THR A 76 16.63 0.67 -12.70
C THR A 76 16.51 1.64 -13.87
N PHE A 77 17.58 2.40 -14.11
CA PHE A 77 17.83 3.14 -15.35
C PHE A 77 19.19 2.76 -15.95
#